data_AF-A0A382IV85-F1
#
_entry.id   AF-A0A382IV85-F1
#
_cell.length_a   1.000
_cell.length_b   1.000
_cell.length_c   1.000
_cell.angle_alpha   90.00
_cell.angle_beta   90.00
_cell.angle_gamma   90.00
#
_symmetry.space_group_name_H-M   'P 1'
#
loop_
_entity.id
_entity.type
_entity.pdbx_description
1 polymer ?
#
loop_
_entity_poly.entity_id
_entity_poly.type
_entity_poly.pdbx_seq_one_letter_code
_entity_poly.pdbx_strand_id
1 'polypeptide(L)'
;VYPTLVDLTGLKAPDHLQGESLRPLLAHPERLGKKKYAYSVVTRGPKLGYALRNQNWRYGKWPDGEELYNLRNDPQEKKNLAQKEHLKERLEEFRKILANKQELITPK
;
A
#
# COMPACT_ATOMS: atom_id res chain seq x y z
N VAL A 1 11.45 3.26 -7.69
CA VAL A 1 12.00 4.36 -8.52
C VAL A 1 12.93 3.83 -9.60
N TYR A 2 13.86 2.92 -9.28
CA TYR A 2 14.86 2.42 -10.24
C TYR A 2 14.31 1.95 -11.60
N PRO A 3 13.18 1.20 -11.71
CA PRO A 3 12.60 0.87 -13.02
C PRO A 3 12.20 2.07 -13.88
N THR A 4 11.85 3.20 -13.25
CA THR A 4 11.49 4.44 -13.96
C THR A 4 12.72 5.10 -14.55
N LEU A 5 13.83 5.13 -13.80
CA LEU A 5 15.08 5.74 -14.28
C LEU A 5 15.62 4.97 -15.49
N VAL A 6 15.69 3.65 -15.37
CA VAL A 6 16.17 2.77 -16.45
C VAL A 6 15.36 2.95 -17.73
N ASP A 7 14.03 2.99 -17.62
CA ASP A 7 13.10 3.23 -18.74
C ASP A 7 13.30 4.62 -19.37
N LEU A 8 13.44 5.67 -18.56
CA LEU A 8 13.68 7.03 -19.04
C LEU A 8 15.06 7.19 -19.72
N THR A 9 16.08 6.46 -19.26
CA THR A 9 17.44 6.52 -19.82
C THR A 9 17.66 5.55 -20.99
N GLY A 10 16.68 4.70 -21.32
CA GLY A 10 16.81 3.69 -22.37
C GLY A 10 17.79 2.55 -22.03
N LEU A 11 18.07 2.33 -20.75
CA LEU A 11 18.96 1.25 -20.29
C LEU A 11 18.18 -0.07 -20.17
N LYS A 12 18.89 -1.20 -20.22
CA LYS A 12 18.28 -2.51 -19.99
C LYS A 12 18.03 -2.73 -18.49
N ALA A 13 16.77 -2.97 -18.11
CA ALA A 13 16.41 -3.27 -16.73
C ALA A 13 16.86 -4.68 -16.33
N PRO A 14 17.46 -4.87 -15.15
CA PRO A 14 17.61 -6.20 -14.56
C PRO A 14 16.25 -6.85 -14.28
N ASP A 15 16.13 -8.16 -14.51
CA ASP A 15 14.86 -8.89 -14.37
C ASP A 15 14.36 -8.97 -12.92
N HIS A 16 15.24 -8.77 -11.94
CA HIS A 16 14.93 -8.87 -10.50
C HIS A 16 14.45 -7.55 -9.88
N LEU A 17 14.22 -6.50 -10.68
CA LEU A 17 13.79 -5.22 -10.12
C LEU A 17 12.37 -5.27 -9.58
N GLN A 18 12.23 -4.96 -8.29
CA GLN A 18 10.93 -4.77 -7.69
C GLN A 18 10.34 -3.40 -8.08
N GLY A 19 9.11 -3.43 -8.60
CA GLY A 19 8.35 -2.24 -8.98
C GLY A 19 8.14 -2.12 -10.49
N GLU A 20 7.43 -1.08 -10.90
CA GLU A 20 7.16 -0.81 -12.31
C GLU A 20 7.58 0.62 -12.63
N SER A 21 7.88 0.89 -13.89
CA SER A 21 8.16 2.26 -14.36
C SER A 21 6.93 3.14 -14.17
N LEU A 22 7.15 4.35 -13.63
CA LEU A 22 6.15 5.40 -13.51
C LEU A 22 6.07 6.27 -14.77
N ARG A 23 6.87 6.00 -15.81
CA ARG A 23 6.88 6.76 -17.07
C ARG A 23 5.47 6.98 -17.66
N PRO A 24 4.55 5.98 -17.68
CA PRO A 24 3.19 6.22 -18.18
C PRO A 24 2.40 7.26 -17.36
N LEU A 25 2.64 7.34 -16.05
CA LEU A 25 2.01 8.33 -15.18
C LEU A 25 2.66 9.71 -15.30
N LEU A 26 3.96 9.77 -15.58
CA LEU A 26 4.65 11.02 -15.86
C LEU A 26 4.17 11.64 -17.19
N ALA A 27 3.85 10.80 -18.18
CA ALA A 27 3.29 11.25 -19.46
C ALA A 27 1.81 11.63 -19.36
N HIS A 28 1.03 10.94 -18.51
CA HIS A 28 -0.40 11.13 -18.32
C HIS A 28 -0.74 11.20 -16.82
N PRO A 29 -0.55 12.37 -16.17
CA PRO A 29 -0.74 12.54 -14.73
C PRO A 29 -2.16 12.26 -14.23
N GLU A 30 -3.16 12.40 -15.11
CA GLU A 30 -4.57 12.11 -14.85
C GLU A 30 -4.89 10.61 -14.76
N ARG A 31 -3.98 9.75 -15.25
CA ARG A 31 -4.20 8.31 -15.26
C ARG A 31 -4.05 7.72 -13.85
N LEU A 32 -4.91 6.76 -13.53
CA LEU A 32 -4.73 5.93 -12.34
C LEU A 32 -3.49 5.03 -12.47
N GLY A 33 -2.67 5.01 -11.42
CA GLY A 33 -1.55 4.09 -11.33
C GLY A 33 -1.99 2.63 -11.33
N LYS A 34 -1.14 1.75 -11.87
CA LYS A 34 -1.41 0.30 -11.91
C LYS A 34 -1.62 -0.32 -10.53
N LYS A 35 -0.89 0.16 -9.53
CA LYS A 35 -1.00 -0.34 -8.15
C LYS A 35 -2.21 0.29 -7.46
N LYS A 36 -3.19 -0.54 -7.11
CA LYS A 36 -4.39 -0.12 -6.36
C LYS A 36 -4.08 0.32 -4.92
N TYR A 37 -3.00 -0.22 -4.35
CA TYR A 37 -2.58 0.05 -2.97
C TYR A 37 -1.07 0.30 -2.91
N ALA A 38 -0.69 1.32 -2.16
CA ALA A 38 0.65 1.44 -1.61
C ALA A 38 0.76 0.50 -0.40
N TYR A 39 1.87 -0.22 -0.31
CA TYR A 39 2.17 -1.17 0.76
C TYR A 39 3.46 -0.75 1.45
N SER A 40 3.45 -0.74 2.78
CA SER A 40 4.62 -0.37 3.59
C SER A 40 4.79 -1.36 4.72
N VAL A 41 6.05 -1.69 5.03
CA VAL A 41 6.44 -2.53 6.17
C VAL A 41 7.34 -1.70 7.06
N VAL A 42 7.09 -1.75 8.36
CA VAL A 42 7.86 -1.01 9.36
C VAL A 42 8.24 -1.97 10.48
N THR A 43 9.50 -1.97 10.87
CA THR A 43 9.97 -2.71 12.03
C THR A 43 9.58 -1.95 13.31
N ARG A 44 8.85 -2.60 14.22
CA ARG A 44 8.47 -2.07 15.54
C ARG A 44 9.03 -2.98 16.62
N GLY A 45 10.28 -2.70 17.02
CA GLY A 45 11.04 -3.59 17.91
C GLY A 45 11.28 -4.95 17.24
N PRO A 46 10.98 -6.10 17.89
CA PRO A 46 11.18 -7.41 17.29
C PRO A 46 10.08 -7.83 16.30
N LYS A 47 9.01 -7.03 16.15
CA LYS A 47 7.83 -7.39 15.33
C LYS A 47 7.70 -6.46 14.12
N LEU A 48 7.02 -6.94 13.09
CA LEU A 48 6.70 -6.17 11.90
C LEU A 48 5.31 -5.53 12.00
N GLY A 49 5.21 -4.32 11.49
CA GLY A 49 3.98 -3.59 11.24
C GLY A 49 3.76 -3.40 9.75
N TYR A 50 2.50 -3.39 9.32
CA TYR A 50 2.12 -3.33 7.91
C TYR A 50 1.13 -2.20 7.69
N ALA A 51 1.26 -1.49 6.57
CA ALA A 51 0.29 -0.49 6.17
C ALA A 51 -0.11 -0.67 4.71
N LEU A 52 -1.41 -0.47 4.45
CA LEU A 52 -2.00 -0.38 3.13
C LEU A 52 -2.64 0.99 2.97
N ARG A 53 -2.38 1.66 1.85
CA ARG A 53 -2.99 2.95 1.54
C ARG A 53 -3.49 2.97 0.11
N ASN A 54 -4.71 3.44 -0.09
CA ASN A 54 -5.23 3.84 -1.39
C ASN A 54 -5.64 5.32 -1.35
N GLN A 55 -6.37 5.79 -2.36
CA GLN A 55 -6.79 7.18 -2.46
C GLN A 55 -7.70 7.63 -1.30
N ASN A 56 -8.48 6.71 -0.74
CA ASN A 56 -9.58 7.04 0.17
C ASN A 56 -9.37 6.50 1.58
N TRP A 57 -8.50 5.52 1.76
CA TRP A 57 -8.35 4.78 3.00
C TRP A 57 -6.90 4.46 3.31
N ARG A 58 -6.56 4.49 4.59
CA ARG A 58 -5.32 3.93 5.13
C ARG A 58 -5.66 2.90 6.19
N TYR A 59 -5.10 1.72 6.04
CA TYR A 59 -5.17 0.62 6.99
C TYR A 59 -3.78 0.34 7.55
N GLY A 60 -3.69 0.17 8.87
CA GLY A 60 -2.47 -0.21 9.59
C GLY A 60 -2.72 -1.47 10.42
N LYS A 61 -1.88 -2.48 10.24
CA LYS A 61 -1.81 -3.67 11.10
C LYS A 61 -0.52 -3.61 11.89
N TRP A 62 -0.64 -3.30 13.17
CA TRP A 62 0.48 -3.20 14.09
C TRP A 62 0.49 -4.41 15.04
N PRO A 63 1.63 -4.67 15.72
CA PRO A 63 1.69 -5.71 16.73
C PRO A 63 0.72 -5.53 17.91
N ASP A 64 0.38 -4.27 18.19
CA ASP A 64 -0.41 -3.78 19.31
C ASP A 64 -1.87 -3.48 18.94
N GLY A 65 -2.22 -3.53 17.64
CA GLY A 65 -3.59 -3.25 17.22
C GLY A 65 -3.75 -2.98 15.74
N GLU A 66 -4.93 -2.49 15.39
CA GLU A 66 -5.29 -2.13 14.03
C GLU A 66 -5.80 -0.69 13.95
N GLU A 67 -5.52 -0.08 12.80
CA GLU A 67 -5.93 1.27 12.49
C GLU A 67 -6.63 1.30 11.12
N LEU A 68 -7.74 2.04 11.05
CA LEU A 68 -8.43 2.30 9.80
C LEU A 68 -8.81 3.77 9.74
N TYR A 69 -8.34 4.47 8.71
CA TYR A 69 -8.60 5.90 8.50
C TYR A 69 -9.28 6.11 7.15
N ASN A 70 -10.31 6.95 7.14
CA ASN A 70 -10.93 7.44 5.90
C ASN A 70 -10.26 8.76 5.52
N LEU A 71 -9.40 8.74 4.51
CA LEU A 71 -8.62 9.89 4.06
C LEU A 71 -9.45 10.97 3.38
N ARG A 72 -10.66 10.67 2.89
CA ARG A 72 -11.56 11.69 2.34
C ARG A 72 -12.17 12.56 3.44
N ASN A 73 -12.55 11.94 4.55
CA ASN A 73 -13.23 12.62 5.65
C ASN A 73 -12.26 13.10 6.74
N ASP A 74 -11.12 12.42 6.86
CA ASP A 74 -10.09 12.68 7.85
C ASP A 74 -8.70 12.54 7.23
N PRO A 75 -8.28 13.50 6.38
CA PRO A 75 -6.99 13.47 5.71
C PRO A 75 -5.81 13.57 6.68
N GLN A 76 -6.06 14.00 7.93
CA GLN A 76 -5.06 14.11 8.99
C GLN A 76 -4.98 12.85 9.87
N GLU A 77 -5.80 11.83 9.60
CA GLU A 77 -5.73 10.51 10.23
C GLU A 77 -5.85 10.56 11.77
N LYS A 78 -6.73 11.43 12.26
CA LYS A 78 -6.95 11.67 13.69
C LYS A 78 -7.93 10.68 14.33
N LYS A 79 -8.84 10.10 13.55
CA LYS A 79 -9.93 9.25 14.03
C LYS A 79 -9.73 7.82 13.55
N ASN A 80 -9.24 6.96 14.44
CA ASN A 80 -9.17 5.53 14.15
C ASN A 80 -10.59 4.92 14.12
N LEU A 81 -10.94 4.32 12.98
CA LEU A 81 -12.24 3.71 12.69
C LEU A 81 -12.24 2.18 12.83
N ALA A 82 -11.11 1.56 13.19
CA ALA A 82 -10.99 0.09 13.26
C ALA A 82 -11.97 -0.56 14.25
N GLN A 83 -12.38 0.17 15.30
CA GLN A 83 -13.32 -0.32 16.32
C GLN A 83 -14.79 0.02 16.02
N LYS A 84 -15.09 0.66 14.88
CA LYS A 84 -16.46 1.07 14.53
C LYS A 84 -17.21 -0.07 13.85
N GLU A 85 -18.34 -0.48 14.43
CA GLU A 85 -19.09 -1.65 13.94
C GLU A 85 -19.55 -1.52 12.48
N HIS A 86 -20.03 -0.35 12.08
CA HIS A 86 -20.47 -0.06 10.71
C HIS A 86 -19.32 -0.07 9.68
N LEU A 87 -18.05 -0.21 10.12
CA LEU A 87 -16.88 -0.29 9.24
C LEU A 87 -16.15 -1.64 9.36
N LYS A 88 -16.71 -2.61 10.08
CA LYS A 88 -16.15 -3.96 10.21
C LYS A 88 -15.93 -4.60 8.83
N GLU A 89 -16.90 -4.50 7.92
CA GLU A 89 -16.75 -5.06 6.56
C GLU A 89 -15.57 -4.45 5.79
N ARG A 90 -15.38 -3.13 5.91
CA ARG A 90 -14.25 -2.44 5.28
C ARG A 90 -12.92 -2.87 5.89
N LEU A 91 -12.88 -3.05 7.21
CA LEU A 91 -11.69 -3.55 7.90
C LEU A 91 -11.32 -4.96 7.42
N GLU A 92 -12.31 -5.85 7.28
CA GLU A 92 -12.11 -7.21 6.77
C GLU A 92 -11.61 -7.22 5.32
N GLU A 93 -12.11 -6.33 4.47
CA GLU A 93 -11.60 -6.16 3.11
C GLU A 93 -10.09 -5.87 3.11
N PHE A 94 -9.65 -4.93 3.93
CA PHE A 94 -8.23 -4.58 4.06
C PHE A 94 -7.38 -5.71 4.67
N ARG A 95 -7.92 -6.46 5.64
CA ARG A 95 -7.27 -7.66 6.19
C ARG A 95 -7.02 -8.71 5.10
N LYS A 96 -8.01 -8.99 4.25
CA LYS A 96 -7.88 -9.91 3.11
C LYS A 96 -6.85 -9.44 2.10
N ILE A 97 -6.88 -8.14 1.75
CA ILE A 97 -5.89 -7.56 0.82
C ILE A 97 -4.47 -7.69 1.38
N LEU A 98 -4.28 -7.46 2.69
CA LEU A 98 -2.99 -7.61 3.34
C LEU A 98 -2.50 -9.07 3.29
N ALA A 99 -3.36 -10.03 3.64
CA ALA A 99 -3.02 -11.45 3.59
C ALA A 99 -2.59 -11.89 2.18
N ASN A 100 -3.40 -11.58 1.16
CA ASN A 100 -3.08 -11.89 -0.23
C ASN A 100 -1.74 -11.24 -0.65
N LYS A 101 -1.45 -10.03 -0.16
CA LYS A 101 -0.19 -9.35 -0.48
C LYS A 101 1.01 -10.05 0.15
N GLN A 102 0.87 -10.57 1.37
CA GLN A 102 1.92 -11.30 2.08
C GLN A 102 2.21 -12.65 1.42
N GLU A 103 1.18 -13.38 1.00
CA GLU A 103 1.32 -14.65 0.26
C GLU A 103 2.09 -14.46 -1.07
N LEU A 104 1.85 -13.36 -1.78
CA LEU A 104 2.56 -13.05 -3.03
C LEU A 104 4.05 -12.69 -2.81
N ILE A 105 4.43 -12.26 -1.61
CA ILE A 105 5.79 -11.80 -1.30
C ILE A 105 6.63 -12.92 -0.67
N THR A 106 6.01 -13.88 0.01
CA THR A 106 6.68 -15.05 0.58
C THR A 106 6.41 -16.27 -0.32
N PRO A 107 7.23 -16.53 -1.36
CA PRO A 107 7.08 -17.75 -2.13
C PRO A 107 7.33 -18.97 -1.23
N LYS A 108 6.49 -20.00 -1.39
CA LYS A 108 6.71 -21.33 -0.81
C LYS A 108 7.97 -21.98 -1.38
#